data_AF-A0A6M1T039-F1
#
_entry.id   AF-A0A6M1T039-F1
#
_cell.length_a   1.000
_cell.length_b   1.000
_cell.length_c   1.000
_cell.angle_alpha   90.00
_cell.angle_beta   90.00
_cell.angle_gamma   90.00
#
_symmetry.space_group_name_H-M   'P 1'
#
loop_
_entity.id
_entity.type
_entity.pdbx_description
1 polymer ?
#
loop_
_entity_poly.entity_id
_entity_poly.type
_entity_poly.pdbx_seq_one_letter_code
_entity_poly.pdbx_strand_id
1 'polypeptide(L)'
;MKASTKNTKGRHFAMGLAIGIPIGTPLGLVFGNLALGPAIGVAIGLILGWVLSIRDTNNEEVKTAGKGKIWIYTLIFGIIVLVETFVMIKLN
;
A
#
# COMPACT_ATOMS: atom_id res chain seq x y z
N MET A 1 4.14 -4.44 36.46
CA MET A 1 3.28 -3.85 35.41
C MET A 1 3.58 -4.52 34.09
N LYS A 2 2.59 -5.21 33.50
CA LYS A 2 2.76 -6.01 32.27
C LYS A 2 2.51 -5.09 31.07
N ALA A 3 3.57 -4.64 30.40
CA ALA A 3 3.46 -3.85 29.18
C ALA A 3 2.77 -4.71 28.12
N SER A 4 1.52 -4.39 27.80
CA SER A 4 0.69 -5.14 26.86
C SER A 4 1.12 -4.81 25.43
N THR A 5 2.04 -5.61 24.89
CA THR A 5 2.58 -5.54 23.52
C THR A 5 1.52 -5.98 22.49
N LYS A 6 0.43 -5.22 22.35
CA LYS A 6 -0.68 -5.49 21.42
C LYS A 6 -0.57 -4.69 20.11
N ASN A 7 0.65 -4.43 19.62
CA ASN A 7 0.92 -3.58 18.45
C ASN A 7 1.91 -4.20 17.46
N THR A 8 1.98 -5.52 17.36
CA THR A 8 2.94 -6.20 16.46
C THR A 8 2.37 -6.35 15.05
N LYS A 9 1.12 -6.80 14.90
CA LYS A 9 0.50 -7.05 13.58
C LYS A 9 0.48 -5.82 12.66
N GLY A 10 0.04 -4.66 13.16
CA GLY A 10 0.01 -3.42 12.38
C GLY A 10 1.40 -2.88 12.02
N ARG A 11 2.42 -3.22 12.80
CA ARG A 11 3.80 -2.73 12.62
C ARG A 11 4.49 -3.39 11.43
N HIS A 12 4.24 -4.69 11.20
CA HIS A 12 4.77 -5.40 10.04
C HIS A 12 4.22 -4.83 8.73
N PHE A 13 2.91 -4.56 8.67
CA PHE A 13 2.31 -3.92 7.50
C PHE A 13 2.78 -2.47 7.30
N ALA A 14 2.91 -1.69 8.39
CA ALA A 14 3.45 -0.32 8.30
C ALA A 14 4.89 -0.32 7.79
N MET A 15 5.72 -1.26 8.25
CA MET A 15 7.11 -1.41 7.80
C MET A 15 7.20 -1.90 6.35
N GLY A 16 6.34 -2.85 5.97
CA GLY A 16 6.21 -3.29 4.59
C GLY A 16 5.84 -2.13 3.66
N LEU A 17 4.83 -1.33 3.99
CA LEU A 17 4.44 -0.15 3.21
C LEU A 17 5.53 0.93 3.18
N ALA A 18 6.21 1.17 4.30
CA ALA A 18 7.32 2.13 4.36
C ALA A 18 8.48 1.76 3.42
N ILE A 19 8.65 0.47 3.12
CA ILE A 19 9.63 -0.02 2.14
C ILE A 19 9.05 -0.05 0.73
N GLY A 20 7.80 -0.52 0.58
CA GLY A 20 7.16 -0.71 -0.72
C GLY A 20 6.91 0.60 -1.47
N ILE A 21 6.37 1.63 -0.81
CA ILE A 21 6.06 2.93 -1.45
C ILE A 21 7.30 3.56 -2.12
N PRO A 22 8.46 3.75 -1.44
CA PRO A 22 9.63 4.35 -2.06
C PRO A 22 10.26 3.49 -3.17
N ILE A 23 9.98 2.18 -3.23
CA ILE A 23 10.37 1.32 -4.36
C ILE A 23 9.39 1.50 -5.54
N GLY A 24 8.10 1.61 -5.25
CA GLY A 24 7.06 1.78 -6.25
C GLY A 24 7.13 3.13 -6.97
N THR A 25 7.27 4.24 -6.26
CA THR A 25 7.32 5.59 -6.85
C THR A 25 8.29 5.73 -8.04
N PRO A 26 9.57 5.32 -7.94
CA PRO A 26 10.50 5.40 -9.07
C PRO A 26 10.14 4.41 -10.19
N LEU A 27 9.54 3.25 -9.89
CA LEU A 27 9.04 2.35 -10.95
C LEU A 27 7.95 3.01 -11.78
N GLY A 28 7.02 3.74 -11.15
CA GLY A 28 6.02 4.53 -11.88
C GLY A 28 6.65 5.55 -12.84
N LEU A 29 7.73 6.20 -12.41
CA LEU A 29 8.49 7.12 -13.26
C LEU A 29 9.16 6.39 -14.44
N VAL A 30 9.75 5.21 -14.21
CA VAL A 30 10.38 4.39 -15.25
C VAL A 30 9.37 3.90 -16.30
N PHE A 31 8.17 3.52 -15.87
CA PHE A 31 7.08 3.12 -16.77
C PHE A 31 6.38 4.30 -17.45
N GLY A 32 6.80 5.55 -17.18
CA GLY A 32 6.16 6.75 -17.72
C GLY A 32 4.73 6.96 -17.21
N ASN A 33 4.36 6.31 -16.11
CA ASN A 33 3.03 6.39 -15.51
C ASN A 33 3.18 6.49 -13.98
N LEU A 34 3.08 7.72 -13.49
CA LEU A 34 3.24 8.04 -12.07
C LEU A 34 2.20 7.33 -11.19
N ALA A 35 1.02 6.99 -11.71
CA ALA A 35 -0.01 6.27 -10.97
C ALA A 35 0.35 4.79 -10.73
N LEU A 36 1.10 4.16 -11.65
CA LEU A 36 1.58 2.79 -11.45
C LEU A 36 2.58 2.70 -10.29
N GLY A 37 3.31 3.77 -10.00
CA GLY A 37 4.34 3.76 -8.97
C GLY A 37 3.78 3.45 -7.57
N PRO A 38 2.87 4.28 -7.02
CA PRO A 38 2.21 4.01 -5.75
C PRO A 38 1.45 2.69 -5.73
N ALA A 39 0.82 2.29 -6.84
CA ALA A 39 0.08 1.02 -6.93
C ALA A 39 1.01 -0.19 -6.75
N ILE A 40 2.13 -0.21 -7.47
CA ILE A 40 3.17 -1.24 -7.36
C ILE A 40 3.80 -1.20 -5.97
N GLY A 41 4.10 0.00 -5.45
CA GLY A 41 4.71 0.16 -4.14
C GLY A 41 3.84 -0.34 -2.99
N VAL A 42 2.53 -0.05 -3.03
CA VAL A 42 1.56 -0.60 -2.07
C VAL A 42 1.47 -2.11 -2.20
N ALA A 43 1.44 -2.67 -3.41
CA ALA A 43 1.41 -4.12 -3.62
C ALA A 43 2.63 -4.81 -3.02
N ILE A 44 3.84 -4.31 -3.31
CA ILE A 44 5.10 -4.82 -2.73
C ILE A 44 5.07 -4.70 -1.21
N GLY A 45 4.68 -3.54 -0.69
CA GLY A 45 4.68 -3.28 0.75
C GLY A 45 3.69 -4.16 1.52
N LEU A 46 2.53 -4.46 0.93
CA LEU A 46 1.58 -5.42 1.51
C LEU A 46 2.14 -6.84 1.53
N ILE A 47 2.79 -7.30 0.45
CA ILE A 47 3.42 -8.62 0.39
C ILE A 47 4.55 -8.73 1.43
N LEU A 48 5.40 -7.71 1.54
CA LEU A 48 6.48 -7.70 2.53
C LEU A 48 5.93 -7.71 3.96
N GLY A 49 4.96 -6.83 4.26
CA GLY A 49 4.33 -6.79 5.58
C GLY A 49 3.64 -8.11 5.94
N TRP A 50 3.08 -8.78 4.94
CA TRP A 50 2.47 -10.09 5.07
C TRP A 50 3.50 -11.19 5.39
N VAL A 51 4.59 -11.27 4.63
CA VAL A 51 5.69 -12.22 4.87
C VAL A 51 6.31 -12.02 6.26
N LEU A 52 6.52 -10.77 6.68
CA LEU A 52 6.98 -10.43 8.02
C LEU A 52 5.97 -10.86 9.09
N SER A 53 4.67 -10.69 8.84
CA SER A 53 3.62 -11.10 9.78
C SER A 53 3.52 -12.62 9.93
N ILE A 54 3.74 -13.40 8.87
CA ILE A 54 3.77 -14.87 8.92
C ILE A 54 4.95 -15.35 9.77
N ARG A 55 6.11 -14.71 9.60
CA ARG A 55 7.32 -15.07 10.34
C ARG A 55 7.18 -14.86 11.85
N ASP A 56 6.31 -13.93 12.25
CA ASP A 56 5.99 -13.64 13.65
C ASP A 56 4.80 -14.44 14.19
N THR A 57 3.99 -15.09 13.32
CA THR A 57 2.76 -15.77 13.73
C THR A 57 2.60 -17.11 12.98
N ASN A 58 2.91 -18.23 13.65
CA ASN A 58 2.70 -19.59 13.13
C ASN A 58 1.23 -19.99 12.88
N ASN A 59 0.25 -19.11 13.05
CA ASN A 59 -1.15 -19.37 12.73
C ASN A 59 -1.92 -18.07 12.88
N GLU A 60 -2.01 -17.22 11.87
CA GLU A 60 -3.20 -16.37 11.74
C GLU A 60 -3.49 -16.10 10.27
N GLU A 61 -4.67 -16.55 9.88
CA GLU A 61 -5.28 -16.34 8.59
C GLU A 61 -5.11 -14.93 8.11
N VAL A 62 -4.70 -14.90 6.86
CA VAL A 62 -4.53 -13.74 6.04
C VAL A 62 -5.92 -13.33 5.65
N LYS A 63 -6.60 -12.69 6.58
CA LYS A 63 -7.69 -11.81 6.25
C LYS A 63 -7.09 -10.62 5.52
N THR A 64 -6.78 -10.85 4.24
CA THR A 64 -7.06 -9.89 3.18
C THR A 64 -8.35 -9.20 3.60
N ALA A 65 -8.25 -7.92 3.90
CA ALA A 65 -9.32 -7.08 4.42
C ALA A 65 -10.41 -6.94 3.35
N GLY A 66 -11.11 -8.04 3.09
CA GLY A 66 -12.28 -8.11 2.26
C GLY A 66 -13.41 -7.41 2.99
N LYS A 67 -13.99 -6.45 2.28
CA LYS A 67 -15.36 -5.90 2.39
C LYS A 67 -15.57 -4.61 3.18
N GLY A 68 -14.62 -4.11 3.98
CA GLY A 68 -14.82 -2.84 4.71
C GLY A 68 -14.32 -1.57 4.03
N LYS A 69 -13.34 -1.67 3.12
CA LYS A 69 -12.56 -0.50 2.64
C LYS A 69 -12.29 -0.50 1.13
N ILE A 70 -12.98 -1.31 0.33
CA ILE A 70 -12.87 -1.25 -1.14
C ILE A 70 -13.22 0.15 -1.67
N TRP A 71 -14.22 0.79 -1.07
CA TRP A 71 -14.61 2.16 -1.39
C TRP A 71 -13.49 3.19 -1.21
N ILE A 72 -12.58 2.99 -0.24
CA ILE A 72 -11.45 3.91 -0.06
C ILE A 72 -10.45 3.79 -1.21
N TYR A 73 -10.24 2.57 -1.71
CA TYR A 73 -9.34 2.34 -2.84
C TYR A 73 -9.95 2.90 -4.13
N THR A 74 -11.26 2.76 -4.35
CA THR A 74 -11.95 3.39 -5.47
C THR A 74 -11.88 4.92 -5.40
N LEU A 75 -11.99 5.49 -4.20
CA LEU A 75 -11.94 6.94 -4.00
C LEU A 75 -10.51 7.49 -4.19
N ILE A 76 -9.49 6.80 -3.67
CA ILE A 76 -8.08 7.15 -3.88
C ILE A 76 -7.71 6.99 -5.36
N PHE A 77 -8.12 5.89 -6.02
CA PHE A 77 -7.89 5.67 -7.44
C PHE A 77 -8.59 6.75 -8.29
N GLY A 78 -9.83 7.12 -7.92
CA GLY A 78 -10.56 8.21 -8.54
C GLY A 78 -9.84 9.55 -8.41
N ILE A 79 -9.30 9.88 -7.22
CA ILE A 79 -8.50 11.10 -7.02
C ILE A 79 -7.23 11.08 -7.86
N ILE A 80 -6.52 9.94 -7.94
CA ILE A 80 -5.32 9.81 -8.77
C ILE A 80 -5.67 10.08 -10.24
N VAL A 81 -6.71 9.43 -10.77
CA VAL A 81 -7.16 9.64 -12.15
C VAL A 81 -7.62 11.08 -12.41
N LEU A 82 -8.26 11.71 -11.43
CA LEU A 82 -8.73 13.10 -11.53
C LEU A 82 -7.55 14.09 -11.53
N VAL A 83 -6.50 13.82 -10.76
CA VAL A 83 -5.26 14.60 -10.81
C VAL A 83 -4.56 14.44 -12.16
N GLU A 84 -4.44 13.21 -12.69
CA GLU A 84 -3.84 12.95 -14.01
C GLU A 84 -4.58 13.70 -15.12
N THR A 85 -5.91 13.63 -15.13
CA THR A 85 -6.73 14.34 -16.12
C THR A 85 -6.66 15.86 -15.95
N PHE A 86 -6.61 16.38 -14.73
CA PHE A 86 -6.44 17.81 -14.48
C PHE A 86 -5.08 18.32 -14.97
N VAL A 87 -4.01 17.54 -14.74
CA VAL A 87 -2.66 17.87 -15.23
C VAL A 87 -2.63 17.85 -16.77
N MET A 88 -3.23 16.86 -17.42
CA MET A 88 -3.35 16.80 -18.89
C MET A 88 -4.12 17.98 -19.48
N ILE A 89 -5.21 18.42 -18.83
CA ILE A 89 -6.01 19.58 -19.27
C ILE A 89 -5.22 20.90 -19.16
N LYS A 90 -4.32 21.02 -18.18
CA LYS A 90 -3.53 22.25 -17.96
C LYS A 90 -2.32 22.39 -18.89
N LEU A 91 -1.91 21.30 -19.54
CA LEU A 91 -0.73 21.25 -20.43
C LEU A 91 -1.05 21.36 -21.93
N ASN A 92 -2.33 21.42 -22.31
CA ASN A 92 -2.79 21.61 -23.70
C ASN A 92 -3.47 22.97 -23.89
#